data_AF-A0A8J9U6Z0-F1
#
_entry.id   AF-A0A8J9U6Z0-F1
#
_cell.length_a   1.000
_cell.length_b   1.000
_cell.length_c   1.000
_cell.angle_alpha   90.00
_cell.angle_beta   90.00
_cell.angle_gamma   90.00
#
_symmetry.space_group_name_H-M   'P 1'
#
loop_
_entity.id
_entity.type
_entity.pdbx_description
1 polymer ?
#
loop_
_entity_poly.entity_id
_entity_poly.type
_entity_poly.pdbx_seq_one_letter_code
_entity_poly.pdbx_strand_id
1 'polypeptide(L)'
;MSTVKNENDRYLHKNVEYYSRPLSFNTVTSEADTVLSSTNAGLMMFSTLQHIIFDFDLMSTSTLETLSQFSQITQLTLNIGSRRPAPLPSVDWRNISGGLQVALNIISVSHNVLEEIIDVVLVEGMPLVSLKVMFCKTLHAGVLQRVVRHHKASLRELVWADAPHDAADLFHSHLEQQLSEEFAMCNVNPLILLCWQCSQLQRLVIHGYWVWQYDLIGFVRLRRSLGALDVSAVRGAGGGVARVRAREPPRAPDPDLVRQVNLYTEFEWSPVPWPCLPAALRARASPAQRADYVLRELLRAPPAPLPS
;
A
#
# COMPACT_ATOMS: atom_id res chain seq x y z
N MET A 1 -33.79 -1.11 36.97
CA MET A 1 -33.55 -2.30 36.11
C MET A 1 -32.21 -2.12 35.44
N SER A 2 -31.35 -3.12 35.58
CA SER A 2 -29.92 -3.12 35.28
C SER A 2 -29.60 -2.88 33.80
N THR A 3 -28.55 -2.08 33.57
CA THR A 3 -27.90 -1.84 32.29
C THR A 3 -27.31 -3.13 31.72
N VAL A 4 -27.66 -3.43 30.47
CA VAL A 4 -27.13 -4.56 29.70
C VAL A 4 -25.64 -4.29 29.43
N LYS A 5 -24.77 -5.13 30.01
CA LYS A 5 -23.35 -5.18 29.68
C LYS A 5 -23.19 -5.68 28.25
N ASN A 6 -22.56 -4.88 27.40
CA ASN A 6 -22.18 -5.29 26.06
C ASN A 6 -20.90 -6.13 26.16
N GLU A 7 -21.05 -7.45 26.02
CA GLU A 7 -19.96 -8.42 25.98
C GLU A 7 -19.18 -8.23 24.67
N ASN A 8 -18.07 -7.50 24.74
CA ASN A 8 -17.08 -7.50 23.67
C ASN A 8 -16.40 -8.87 23.67
N ASP A 9 -16.82 -9.72 22.72
CA ASP A 9 -16.17 -10.97 22.37
C ASP A 9 -14.66 -10.77 22.16
N ARG A 10 -13.90 -11.29 23.13
CA ARG A 10 -12.44 -11.40 23.09
C ARG A 10 -12.06 -12.50 22.11
N TYR A 11 -11.64 -12.13 20.91
CA TYR A 11 -10.82 -13.01 20.08
C TYR A 11 -9.37 -12.96 20.60
N LEU A 12 -8.98 -13.98 21.37
CA LEU A 12 -7.59 -14.22 21.76
C LEU A 12 -6.97 -15.17 20.74
N HIS A 13 -6.24 -14.64 19.75
CA HIS A 13 -5.25 -15.43 19.04
C HIS A 13 -3.95 -15.40 19.86
N LYS A 14 -3.43 -16.57 20.23
CA LYS A 14 -2.30 -16.74 21.17
C LYS A 14 -1.01 -15.99 20.82
N ASN A 15 -0.86 -15.45 19.61
CA ASN A 15 0.37 -14.82 19.13
C ASN A 15 0.16 -13.40 18.58
N VAL A 16 -1.04 -12.80 18.72
CA VAL A 16 -1.32 -11.44 18.22
C VAL A 16 -2.19 -10.70 19.23
N GLU A 17 -1.60 -9.77 19.97
CA GLU A 17 -2.35 -8.82 20.80
C GLU A 17 -2.88 -7.68 19.90
N TYR A 18 -4.16 -7.77 19.52
CA TYR A 18 -4.86 -6.66 18.88
C TYR A 18 -5.20 -5.59 19.91
N TYR A 19 -4.37 -4.53 20.01
CA TYR A 19 -4.71 -3.31 20.74
C TYR A 19 -5.49 -2.37 19.82
N SER A 20 -6.83 -2.49 19.83
CA SER A 20 -7.73 -1.60 19.06
C SER A 20 -8.40 -0.52 19.92
N ARG A 21 -7.75 -0.09 21.01
CA ARG A 21 -8.15 1.09 21.78
C ARG A 21 -7.12 2.20 21.53
N PRO A 22 -7.50 3.49 21.48
CA PRO A 22 -6.51 4.55 21.63
C PRO A 22 -5.74 4.25 22.91
N LEU A 23 -4.42 4.12 22.79
CA LEU A 23 -3.52 3.82 23.88
C LEU A 23 -3.58 4.97 24.90
N SER A 24 -4.50 4.91 25.87
CA SER A 24 -4.52 5.80 27.03
C SER A 24 -3.88 5.10 28.23
N PHE A 25 -2.66 5.50 28.58
CA PHE A 25 -1.90 4.94 29.69
C PHE A 25 -1.93 5.80 30.97
N ASN A 26 -3.06 6.45 31.25
CA ASN A 26 -3.39 6.93 32.60
C ASN A 26 -4.83 7.43 32.65
N THR A 27 -5.44 7.43 33.83
CA THR A 27 -6.71 8.14 34.14
C THR A 27 -6.57 9.66 34.10
N VAL A 28 -5.49 10.17 33.50
CA VAL A 28 -5.18 11.58 33.31
C VAL A 28 -4.88 11.74 31.83
N THR A 29 -5.61 12.64 31.18
CA THR A 29 -5.36 13.09 29.81
C THR A 29 -3.98 13.72 29.74
N SER A 30 -2.97 12.91 29.41
CA SER A 30 -1.66 13.40 28.98
C SER A 30 -1.72 13.66 27.49
N GLU A 31 -1.13 14.77 27.04
CA GLU A 31 -0.84 15.00 25.63
C GLU A 31 -0.04 13.81 25.07
N ALA A 32 -0.26 13.51 23.79
CA ALA A 32 0.05 12.27 23.09
C ALA A 32 1.48 11.72 23.33
N ASP A 33 1.64 10.40 23.15
CA ASP A 33 2.91 9.65 23.18
C ASP A 33 3.53 9.29 24.53
N THR A 34 2.77 8.73 25.48
CA THR A 34 3.40 8.24 26.72
C THR A 34 4.24 6.96 26.53
N VAL A 35 3.90 6.00 25.66
CA VAL A 35 4.67 4.73 25.54
C VAL A 35 5.90 4.83 24.65
N LEU A 36 5.82 5.58 23.54
CA LEU A 36 6.95 5.81 22.63
C LEU A 36 7.69 7.12 22.95
N SER A 37 7.43 7.72 24.11
CA SER A 37 8.22 8.84 24.61
C SER A 37 9.66 8.39 24.83
N SER A 38 10.60 9.29 24.55
CA SER A 38 12.01 9.15 24.94
C SER A 38 12.19 8.82 26.42
N THR A 39 11.23 9.21 27.28
CA THR A 39 11.22 8.87 28.72
C THR A 39 11.08 7.36 29.00
N ASN A 40 10.49 6.59 28.08
CA ASN A 40 10.32 5.13 28.20
C ASN A 40 11.33 4.33 27.37
N ALA A 41 12.33 4.99 26.77
CA ALA A 41 13.35 4.32 25.96
C ALA A 41 14.14 3.26 26.74
N GLY A 42 14.35 3.46 28.05
CA GLY A 42 15.00 2.47 28.92
C GLY A 42 14.21 1.16 29.07
N LEU A 43 12.87 1.22 29.06
CA LEU A 43 12.01 0.03 29.10
C LEU A 43 11.99 -0.68 27.75
N MET A 44 11.99 0.10 26.67
CA MET A 44 11.96 -0.42 25.30
C MET A 44 13.30 -1.01 24.84
N MET A 45 14.42 -0.69 25.51
CA MET A 45 15.74 -1.25 25.21
C MET A 45 15.80 -2.79 25.37
N PHE A 46 14.98 -3.35 26.28
CA PHE A 46 14.88 -4.80 26.50
C PHE A 46 13.72 -5.43 25.72
N SER A 47 13.01 -4.65 24.91
CA SER A 47 11.88 -5.14 24.13
C SER A 47 12.36 -5.99 22.97
N THR A 48 11.68 -7.11 22.73
CA THR A 48 11.87 -7.95 21.53
C THR A 48 10.97 -7.51 20.38
N LEU A 49 10.36 -6.33 20.48
CA LEU A 49 9.44 -5.82 19.48
C LEU A 49 10.21 -5.43 18.22
N GLN A 50 9.86 -6.07 17.10
CA GLN A 50 10.51 -5.86 15.81
C GLN A 50 9.66 -5.05 14.82
N HIS A 51 8.34 -5.10 14.97
CA HIS A 51 7.39 -4.52 14.03
C HIS A 51 6.34 -3.68 14.76
N ILE A 52 6.25 -2.40 14.40
CA ILE A 52 5.20 -1.48 14.86
C ILE A 52 4.29 -1.11 13.70
N ILE A 53 2.99 -1.10 13.97
CA ILE A 53 1.97 -0.56 13.07
C ILE A 53 1.39 0.70 13.73
N PHE A 54 1.32 1.79 12.97
CA PHE A 54 0.94 3.10 13.48
C PHE A 54 0.08 3.86 12.46
N ASP A 55 -0.85 4.68 12.95
CA ASP A 55 -1.59 5.61 12.10
C ASP A 55 -0.73 6.85 11.87
N PHE A 56 -0.49 7.21 10.61
CA PHE A 56 0.43 8.30 10.26
C PHE A 56 -0.01 9.64 10.85
N ASP A 57 -1.32 9.86 10.98
CA ASP A 57 -1.91 11.09 11.52
C ASP A 57 -1.46 11.39 12.96
N LEU A 58 -0.96 10.39 13.68
CA LEU A 58 -0.48 10.52 15.06
C LEU A 58 1.04 10.63 15.15
N MET A 59 1.75 10.55 14.01
CA MET A 59 3.21 10.44 14.00
C MET A 59 3.86 11.81 14.11
N SER A 60 4.91 11.90 14.94
CA SER A 60 5.77 13.07 15.01
C SER A 60 7.22 12.70 14.72
N THR A 61 8.03 13.70 14.38
CA THR A 61 9.49 13.54 14.25
C THR A 61 10.11 12.98 15.54
N SER A 62 9.64 13.43 16.71
CA SER A 62 10.16 12.94 18.00
C SER A 62 9.87 11.45 18.24
N THR A 63 8.68 10.99 17.82
CA THR A 63 8.29 9.57 17.87
C THR A 63 9.22 8.75 16.97
N LEU A 64 9.47 9.22 15.75
CA LEU A 64 10.34 8.57 14.78
C LEU A 64 11.80 8.49 15.26
N GLU A 65 12.34 9.58 15.80
CA GLU A 65 13.69 9.62 16.36
C GLU A 65 13.83 8.61 17.50
N THR A 66 12.83 8.55 18.39
CA THR A 66 12.80 7.57 19.48
C THR A 66 12.76 6.15 18.93
N LEU A 67 11.93 5.87 17.93
CA LEU A 67 11.85 4.56 17.28
C LEU A 67 13.17 4.14 16.63
N SER A 68 13.89 5.09 16.02
CA SER A 68 15.18 4.83 15.35
C SER A 68 16.31 4.47 16.32
N GLN A 69 16.18 4.81 17.62
CA GLN A 69 17.18 4.44 18.62
C GLN A 69 17.11 2.95 19.01
N PHE A 70 16.01 2.26 18.71
CA PHE A 70 15.84 0.86 19.05
C PHE A 70 16.34 -0.06 17.94
N SER A 71 17.50 -0.68 18.16
CA SER A 71 18.10 -1.64 17.22
C SER A 71 17.23 -2.86 16.89
N GLN A 72 16.29 -3.21 17.75
CA GLN A 72 15.39 -4.35 17.55
C GLN A 72 14.22 -4.04 16.61
N ILE A 73 13.80 -2.77 16.51
CA ILE A 73 12.67 -2.37 15.66
C ILE A 73 13.19 -2.21 14.24
N THR A 74 12.91 -3.22 13.42
CA THR A 74 13.35 -3.26 12.03
C THR A 74 12.27 -2.85 11.05
N GLN A 75 10.99 -2.87 11.47
CA GLN A 75 9.86 -2.61 10.58
C GLN A 75 8.86 -1.63 11.21
N LEU A 76 8.55 -0.57 10.46
CA LEU A 76 7.49 0.39 10.77
C LEU A 76 6.44 0.34 9.66
N THR A 77 5.18 0.22 10.03
CA THR A 77 4.06 0.23 9.10
C THR A 77 3.14 1.40 9.41
N LEU A 78 2.93 2.24 8.43
CA LEU A 78 2.19 3.49 8.55
C LEU A 78 0.87 3.37 7.78
N ASN A 79 -0.23 3.70 8.42
CA ASN A 79 -1.56 3.67 7.82
C ASN A 79 -2.12 5.09 7.66
N ILE A 80 -2.67 5.37 6.48
CA ILE A 80 -3.39 6.60 6.17
C ILE A 80 -4.79 6.23 5.71
N GLY A 81 -5.80 6.65 6.46
CA GLY A 81 -7.21 6.33 6.21
C GLY A 81 -8.04 7.54 5.76
N SER A 82 -9.34 7.30 5.50
CA SER A 82 -10.28 8.33 5.02
C SER A 82 -10.86 9.22 6.12
N ARG A 83 -10.88 8.75 7.37
CA ARG A 83 -11.43 9.48 8.51
C ARG A 83 -10.30 10.20 9.23
N ARG A 84 -10.02 11.43 8.81
CA ARG A 84 -8.94 12.24 9.40
C ARG A 84 -9.51 13.51 10.01
N PRO A 85 -9.21 13.83 11.28
CA PRO A 85 -9.64 15.06 11.93
C PRO A 85 -8.76 16.26 11.57
N ALA A 86 -7.55 16.04 11.02
CA ALA A 86 -6.51 17.03 10.84
C ALA A 86 -5.71 16.81 9.53
N PRO A 87 -4.96 17.83 9.04
CA PRO A 87 -3.97 17.64 7.98
C PRO A 87 -2.84 16.67 8.41
N LEU A 88 -2.15 16.11 7.43
CA LEU A 88 -1.04 15.18 7.67
C LEU A 88 0.13 15.90 8.37
N PRO A 89 0.70 15.29 9.43
CA PRO A 89 1.88 15.84 10.07
C PRO A 89 3.09 15.78 9.14
N SER A 90 3.94 16.80 9.19
CA SER A 90 5.26 16.77 8.55
C SER A 90 6.24 16.05 9.47
N VAL A 91 6.91 15.03 8.94
CA VAL A 91 7.84 14.17 9.68
C VAL A 91 9.21 14.23 8.99
N ASP A 92 10.26 14.52 9.75
CA ASP A 92 11.63 14.56 9.21
C ASP A 92 12.29 13.18 9.26
N TRP A 93 12.65 12.65 8.08
CA TRP A 93 13.24 11.32 7.91
C TRP A 93 14.78 11.34 7.86
N ARG A 94 15.43 12.50 7.94
CA ARG A 94 16.88 12.65 7.76
C ARG A 94 17.73 12.00 8.86
N ASN A 95 17.21 11.99 10.09
CA ASN A 95 17.95 11.54 11.27
C ASN A 95 17.69 10.08 11.65
N ILE A 96 17.09 9.30 10.76
CA ILE A 96 16.77 7.90 11.07
C ILE A 96 18.05 7.08 11.02
N SER A 97 18.46 6.61 12.18
CA SER A 97 19.53 5.64 12.34
C SER A 97 18.94 4.22 12.42
N GLY A 98 19.72 3.22 11.99
CA GLY A 98 19.40 1.82 12.24
C GLY A 98 18.32 1.20 11.35
N GLY A 99 18.68 0.75 10.14
CA GLY A 99 18.06 -0.34 9.38
C GLY A 99 16.53 -0.38 9.16
N LEU A 100 15.80 0.65 9.60
CA LEU A 100 14.35 0.66 9.72
C LEU A 100 13.73 0.58 8.33
N GLN A 101 12.80 -0.35 8.15
CA GLN A 101 12.08 -0.54 6.90
C GLN A 101 10.65 -0.02 7.04
N VAL A 102 10.23 0.85 6.13
CA VAL A 102 8.92 1.49 6.19
C VAL A 102 7.97 0.87 5.19
N ALA A 103 6.80 0.45 5.66
CA ALA A 103 5.66 0.08 4.82
C ALA A 103 4.57 1.15 4.96
N LEU A 104 4.07 1.68 3.83
CA LEU A 104 3.01 2.68 3.81
C LEU A 104 1.74 2.08 3.22
N ASN A 105 0.62 2.23 3.93
CA ASN A 105 -0.70 1.79 3.50
C ASN A 105 -1.64 2.99 3.39
N ILE A 106 -2.19 3.20 2.21
CA ILE A 106 -3.11 4.30 1.88
C ILE A 106 -4.47 3.69 1.58
N ILE A 107 -5.47 3.97 2.42
CA ILE A 107 -6.73 3.22 2.45
C ILE A 107 -7.91 4.16 2.30
N SER A 108 -8.66 3.99 1.21
CA SER A 108 -9.93 4.69 0.94
C SER A 108 -9.84 6.21 0.97
N VAL A 109 -8.68 6.81 0.70
CA VAL A 109 -8.49 8.26 0.70
C VAL A 109 -8.99 8.89 -0.61
N SER A 110 -9.29 10.19 -0.57
CA SER A 110 -9.69 10.95 -1.76
C SER A 110 -8.49 11.46 -2.55
N HIS A 111 -8.73 11.97 -3.77
CA HIS A 111 -7.68 12.54 -4.62
C HIS A 111 -6.89 13.66 -3.94
N ASN A 112 -7.56 14.59 -3.27
CA ASN A 112 -6.89 15.72 -2.59
C ASN A 112 -5.93 15.25 -1.50
N VAL A 113 -6.27 14.15 -0.83
CA VAL A 113 -5.41 13.53 0.18
C VAL A 113 -4.21 12.84 -0.47
N LEU A 114 -4.36 12.26 -1.67
CA LEU A 114 -3.23 11.69 -2.40
C LEU A 114 -2.21 12.77 -2.79
N GLU A 115 -2.67 13.96 -3.18
CA GLU A 115 -1.77 15.11 -3.45
C GLU A 115 -1.02 15.53 -2.17
N GLU A 116 -1.71 15.63 -1.04
CA GLU A 116 -1.06 15.91 0.25
C GLU A 116 -0.03 14.83 0.63
N ILE A 117 -0.33 13.55 0.39
CA ILE A 117 0.60 12.43 0.63
C ILE A 117 1.85 12.55 -0.25
N ILE A 118 1.70 12.97 -1.51
CA ILE A 118 2.82 13.14 -2.43
C ILE A 118 3.84 14.14 -1.89
N ASP A 119 3.38 15.23 -1.28
CA ASP A 119 4.24 16.32 -0.84
C ASP A 119 4.71 16.18 0.62
N VAL A 120 3.87 15.64 1.51
CA VAL A 120 4.16 15.59 2.96
C VAL A 120 4.71 14.23 3.41
N VAL A 121 4.29 13.14 2.78
CA VAL A 121 4.59 11.77 3.26
C VAL A 121 5.65 11.08 2.41
N LEU A 122 5.52 11.13 1.09
CA LEU A 122 6.43 10.48 0.14
C LEU A 122 7.68 11.34 -0.12
N VAL A 123 8.38 11.66 0.97
CA VAL A 123 9.54 12.55 0.98
C VAL A 123 10.86 11.78 0.93
N GLU A 124 11.92 12.49 0.54
CA GLU A 124 13.28 11.94 0.53
C GLU A 124 13.75 11.51 1.93
N GLY A 125 14.56 10.46 1.99
CA GLY A 125 15.09 9.91 3.24
C GLY A 125 14.23 8.81 3.87
N MET A 126 12.94 8.73 3.54
CA MET A 126 12.09 7.62 4.02
C MET A 126 12.51 6.29 3.38
N PRO A 127 12.90 5.26 4.16
CA PRO A 127 13.32 3.95 3.65
C PRO A 127 12.10 3.07 3.31
N LEU A 128 11.30 3.52 2.35
CA LEU A 128 10.07 2.87 1.92
C LEU A 128 10.39 1.55 1.20
N VAL A 129 9.92 0.43 1.76
CA VAL A 129 10.05 -0.91 1.19
C VAL A 129 8.75 -1.46 0.61
N SER A 130 7.60 -0.98 1.09
CA SER A 130 6.28 -1.44 0.66
C SER A 130 5.32 -0.27 0.56
N LEU A 131 4.60 -0.18 -0.56
CA LEU A 131 3.47 0.73 -0.73
C LEU A 131 2.21 -0.05 -1.09
N LYS A 132 1.15 0.13 -0.29
CA LYS A 132 -0.15 -0.50 -0.53
C LYS A 132 -1.24 0.57 -0.61
N VAL A 133 -1.75 0.81 -1.81
CA VAL A 133 -2.86 1.74 -2.09
C VAL A 133 -4.12 0.92 -2.31
N MET A 134 -5.11 1.05 -1.42
CA MET A 134 -6.29 0.19 -1.41
C MET A 134 -7.57 1.01 -1.36
N PHE A 135 -8.51 0.70 -2.25
CA PHE A 135 -9.86 1.29 -2.29
C PHE A 135 -9.91 2.81 -2.48
N CYS A 136 -8.87 3.42 -3.05
CA CYS A 136 -8.78 4.87 -3.30
C CYS A 136 -9.54 5.28 -4.58
N LYS A 137 -10.06 4.30 -5.34
CA LYS A 137 -10.90 4.50 -6.54
C LYS A 137 -10.19 5.20 -7.71
N THR A 138 -8.92 5.55 -7.57
CA THR A 138 -8.10 6.23 -8.58
C THR A 138 -6.69 5.64 -8.64
N LEU A 139 -6.14 5.51 -9.86
CA LEU A 139 -4.74 5.17 -10.06
C LEU A 139 -3.97 6.48 -10.28
N HIS A 140 -3.27 6.92 -9.24
CA HIS A 140 -2.69 8.25 -9.20
C HIS A 140 -1.25 8.24 -9.70
N ALA A 141 -1.03 8.77 -10.90
CA ALA A 141 0.30 8.80 -11.51
C ALA A 141 1.32 9.57 -10.66
N GLY A 142 0.91 10.67 -10.01
CA GLY A 142 1.79 11.45 -9.14
C GLY A 142 2.38 10.66 -7.96
N VAL A 143 1.61 9.72 -7.40
CA VAL A 143 2.09 8.83 -6.32
C VAL A 143 3.19 7.92 -6.85
N LEU A 144 2.94 7.27 -8.00
CA LEU A 144 3.90 6.39 -8.63
C LEU A 144 5.17 7.13 -9.04
N GLN A 145 5.04 8.33 -9.62
CA GLN A 145 6.17 9.17 -10.00
C GLN A 145 7.02 9.55 -8.79
N ARG A 146 6.38 9.98 -7.69
CA ARG A 146 7.08 10.34 -6.46
C ARG A 146 7.83 9.14 -5.87
N VAL A 147 7.22 7.96 -5.88
CA VAL A 147 7.84 6.71 -5.42
C VAL A 147 9.05 6.34 -6.26
N VAL A 148 8.95 6.42 -7.59
CA VAL A 148 10.07 6.17 -8.49
C VAL A 148 11.20 7.17 -8.26
N ARG A 149 10.87 8.45 -8.02
CA ARG A 149 11.86 9.50 -7.79
C ARG A 149 12.67 9.27 -6.51
N HIS A 150 12.02 8.97 -5.38
CA HIS A 150 12.67 8.95 -4.07
C HIS A 150 12.97 7.54 -3.53
N HIS A 151 12.24 6.52 -3.95
CA HIS A 151 12.26 5.19 -3.33
C HIS A 151 12.64 4.06 -4.30
N LYS A 152 13.18 4.37 -5.48
CA LYS A 152 13.62 3.36 -6.47
C LYS A 152 14.64 2.35 -5.95
N ALA A 153 15.48 2.72 -4.99
CA ALA A 153 16.50 1.82 -4.45
C ALA A 153 15.98 0.88 -3.36
N SER A 154 14.87 1.24 -2.70
CA SER A 154 14.38 0.54 -1.50
C SER A 154 13.04 -0.18 -1.72
N LEU A 155 12.21 0.26 -2.66
CA LEU A 155 10.88 -0.29 -2.88
C LEU A 155 10.95 -1.76 -3.35
N ARG A 156 10.30 -2.64 -2.60
CA ARG A 156 10.20 -4.09 -2.88
C ARG A 156 8.79 -4.54 -3.21
N GLU A 157 7.79 -3.80 -2.77
CA GLU A 157 6.39 -4.16 -2.93
C GLU A 157 5.54 -2.96 -3.33
N LEU A 158 4.72 -3.16 -4.37
CA LEU A 158 3.63 -2.28 -4.73
C LEU A 158 2.33 -3.07 -4.83
N VAL A 159 1.34 -2.68 -4.03
CA VAL A 159 -0.04 -3.19 -4.14
C VAL A 159 -0.95 -2.01 -4.48
N TRP A 160 -1.62 -2.09 -5.62
CA TRP A 160 -2.66 -1.16 -5.99
C TRP A 160 -3.96 -1.93 -6.20
N ALA A 161 -4.89 -1.82 -5.25
CA ALA A 161 -6.06 -2.68 -5.22
C ALA A 161 -7.36 -1.88 -5.10
N ASP A 162 -8.17 -1.92 -6.15
CA ASP A 162 -9.49 -1.31 -6.18
C ASP A 162 -10.57 -2.30 -6.63
N ALA A 163 -11.80 -2.03 -6.22
CA ALA A 163 -12.97 -2.68 -6.79
C ALA A 163 -13.31 -2.07 -8.15
N PRO A 164 -13.91 -2.84 -9.09
CA PRO A 164 -14.46 -2.30 -10.33
C PRO A 164 -15.39 -1.11 -10.09
N HIS A 165 -15.36 -0.16 -11.01
CA HIS A 165 -16.24 1.00 -11.02
C HIS A 165 -17.69 0.57 -11.30
N ASP A 166 -18.61 0.84 -10.38
CA ASP A 166 -20.04 0.70 -10.62
C ASP A 166 -20.59 2.04 -11.15
N ALA A 167 -21.41 2.01 -12.20
CA ALA A 167 -21.98 3.23 -12.81
C ALA A 167 -22.93 3.99 -11.85
N ALA A 168 -23.32 3.36 -10.74
CA ALA A 168 -24.03 4.02 -9.64
C ALA A 168 -23.14 4.91 -8.77
N ASP A 169 -21.79 4.79 -8.85
CA ASP A 169 -20.86 5.71 -8.21
C ASP A 169 -20.82 7.03 -9.02
N LEU A 170 -21.67 7.98 -8.65
CA LEU A 170 -21.82 9.31 -9.27
C LEU A 170 -20.52 10.15 -9.31
N PHE A 171 -19.44 9.71 -8.66
CA PHE A 171 -18.27 10.55 -8.36
C PHE A 171 -17.04 10.36 -9.26
N HIS A 172 -16.96 9.35 -10.14
CA HIS A 172 -15.69 9.10 -10.86
C HIS A 172 -15.87 8.50 -12.27
N SER A 173 -16.52 9.24 -13.17
CA SER A 173 -16.71 8.81 -14.56
C SER A 173 -15.53 9.09 -15.50
N HIS A 174 -14.55 9.91 -15.12
CA HIS A 174 -13.44 10.28 -15.99
C HIS A 174 -12.11 10.20 -15.22
N LEU A 175 -11.35 9.14 -15.48
CA LEU A 175 -9.96 8.99 -15.06
C LEU A 175 -9.11 9.61 -16.18
N GLU A 176 -9.11 10.93 -16.30
CA GLU A 176 -8.09 11.60 -17.10
C GLU A 176 -6.79 11.55 -16.30
N GLN A 177 -5.82 10.78 -16.79
CA GLN A 177 -4.46 10.81 -16.30
C GLN A 177 -3.91 12.21 -16.55
N GLN A 178 -3.98 13.10 -15.57
CA GLN A 178 -3.11 14.27 -15.55
C GLN A 178 -1.69 13.76 -15.24
N LEU A 179 -1.01 13.29 -16.29
CA LEU A 179 0.42 13.07 -16.23
C LEU A 179 1.09 14.44 -16.10
N SER A 180 1.94 14.62 -15.09
CA SER A 180 2.79 15.81 -14.99
C SER A 180 3.57 16.02 -16.31
N GLU A 181 3.79 17.28 -16.71
CA GLU A 181 4.32 17.68 -18.03
C GLU A 181 5.61 16.93 -18.41
N GLU A 182 6.46 16.59 -17.44
CA GLU A 182 7.70 15.82 -17.62
C GLU A 182 7.49 14.41 -18.19
N PHE A 183 6.37 13.75 -17.87
CA PHE A 183 6.02 12.42 -18.38
C PHE A 183 4.95 12.44 -19.47
N ALA A 184 4.21 13.55 -19.59
CA ALA A 184 3.28 13.78 -20.71
C ALA A 184 4.02 13.74 -22.06
N MET A 185 5.29 14.14 -22.10
CA MET A 185 6.11 14.05 -23.31
C MET A 185 6.40 12.61 -23.77
N CYS A 186 6.31 11.61 -22.89
CA CYS A 186 6.71 10.25 -23.21
C CYS A 186 5.53 9.26 -23.30
N ASN A 187 4.32 9.60 -22.84
CA ASN A 187 3.14 8.70 -22.84
C ASN A 187 3.42 7.29 -22.25
N VAL A 188 4.46 7.15 -21.42
CA VAL A 188 4.86 5.86 -20.85
C VAL A 188 3.99 5.56 -19.63
N ASN A 189 3.47 4.34 -19.55
CA ASN A 189 2.73 3.89 -18.37
C ASN A 189 3.61 4.02 -17.11
N PRO A 190 3.17 4.73 -16.05
CA PRO A 190 3.99 4.94 -14.84
C PRO A 190 4.39 3.62 -14.15
N LEU A 191 3.62 2.55 -14.34
CA LEU A 191 3.96 1.22 -13.83
C LEU A 191 5.15 0.60 -14.57
N ILE A 192 5.33 0.90 -15.86
CA ILE A 192 6.51 0.49 -16.64
C ILE A 192 7.76 1.17 -16.07
N LEU A 193 7.67 2.47 -15.81
CA LEU A 193 8.77 3.23 -15.23
C LEU A 193 9.14 2.72 -13.83
N LEU A 194 8.13 2.37 -13.04
CA LEU A 194 8.33 1.75 -11.74
C LEU A 194 9.04 0.40 -11.85
N CYS A 195 8.59 -0.49 -12.75
CA CYS A 195 9.27 -1.76 -12.99
C CYS A 195 10.70 -1.56 -13.49
N TRP A 196 10.95 -0.54 -14.32
CA TRP A 196 12.28 -0.25 -14.84
C TRP A 196 13.25 0.31 -13.79
N GLN A 197 12.81 1.27 -12.97
CA GLN A 197 13.70 1.99 -12.06
C GLN A 197 13.79 1.37 -10.67
N CYS A 198 12.72 0.76 -10.14
CA CYS A 198 12.71 0.19 -8.80
C CYS A 198 13.45 -1.15 -8.77
N SER A 199 14.76 -1.12 -8.48
CA SER A 199 15.65 -2.27 -8.73
C SER A 199 15.33 -3.49 -7.86
N GLN A 200 14.79 -3.24 -6.67
CA GLN A 200 14.48 -4.22 -5.63
C GLN A 200 13.02 -4.70 -5.65
N LEU A 201 12.22 -4.26 -6.64
CA LEU A 201 10.81 -4.63 -6.73
C LEU A 201 10.66 -6.15 -6.92
N GLN A 202 9.92 -6.78 -6.00
CA GLN A 202 9.71 -8.22 -5.93
C GLN A 202 8.23 -8.61 -5.99
N ARG A 203 7.33 -7.75 -5.51
CA ARG A 203 5.88 -7.98 -5.59
C ARG A 203 5.18 -6.80 -6.26
N LEU A 204 4.39 -7.10 -7.28
CA LEU A 204 3.52 -6.14 -7.97
C LEU A 204 2.09 -6.68 -8.04
N VAL A 205 1.15 -5.95 -7.46
CA VAL A 205 -0.28 -6.31 -7.47
C VAL A 205 -1.09 -5.14 -8.04
N ILE A 206 -1.90 -5.42 -9.07
CA ILE A 206 -2.77 -4.43 -9.71
C ILE A 206 -4.17 -5.02 -9.87
N HIS A 207 -5.10 -4.49 -9.09
CA HIS A 207 -6.51 -4.89 -9.11
C HIS A 207 -7.44 -3.71 -9.34
N GLY A 208 -8.51 -3.94 -10.10
CA GLY A 208 -9.50 -2.92 -10.42
C GLY A 208 -9.18 -2.06 -11.65
N TYR A 209 -8.03 -2.28 -12.29
CA TYR A 209 -7.56 -1.53 -13.47
C TYR A 209 -7.22 -2.45 -14.63
N TRP A 210 -7.50 -1.98 -15.84
CA TRP A 210 -7.08 -2.62 -17.08
C TRP A 210 -5.60 -2.36 -17.31
N VAL A 211 -4.81 -3.43 -17.29
CA VAL A 211 -3.41 -3.42 -17.70
C VAL A 211 -3.31 -3.79 -19.17
N TRP A 212 -2.49 -3.06 -19.94
CA TRP A 212 -2.26 -3.40 -21.34
C TRP A 212 -1.32 -4.60 -21.44
N GLN A 213 -1.61 -5.53 -22.36
CA GLN A 213 -0.83 -6.77 -22.50
C GLN A 213 0.67 -6.53 -22.72
N TYR A 214 1.04 -5.50 -23.48
CA TYR A 214 2.45 -5.16 -23.73
C TYR A 214 3.12 -4.55 -22.51
N ASP A 215 2.36 -3.79 -21.69
CA ASP A 215 2.89 -3.29 -20.42
C ASP A 215 3.19 -4.46 -19.48
N LEU A 216 2.30 -5.47 -19.44
CA LEU A 216 2.50 -6.65 -18.62
C LEU A 216 3.77 -7.41 -19.00
N ILE A 217 4.00 -7.63 -20.29
CA ILE A 217 5.26 -8.21 -20.81
C ILE A 217 6.45 -7.30 -20.44
N GLY A 218 6.26 -5.99 -20.54
CA GLY A 218 7.24 -4.99 -20.11
C GLY A 218 7.62 -5.14 -18.64
N PHE A 219 6.66 -5.30 -17.73
CA PHE A 219 6.90 -5.45 -16.30
C PHE A 219 7.87 -6.60 -16.02
N VAL A 220 7.57 -7.78 -16.55
CA VAL A 220 8.38 -8.99 -16.28
C VAL A 220 9.73 -8.98 -16.99
N ARG A 221 9.84 -8.34 -18.17
CA ARG A 221 11.12 -8.18 -18.87
C ARG A 221 12.04 -7.17 -18.18
N LEU A 222 11.48 -6.10 -17.63
CA LEU A 222 12.23 -5.02 -16.98
C LEU A 222 12.61 -5.37 -15.54
N ARG A 223 11.83 -6.21 -14.87
CA ARG A 223 12.02 -6.55 -13.46
C ARG A 223 12.09 -8.06 -13.23
N ARG A 224 13.27 -8.63 -13.50
CA ARG A 224 13.55 -10.06 -13.23
C ARG A 224 13.46 -10.45 -11.77
N SER A 225 13.62 -9.50 -10.84
CA SER A 225 13.47 -9.77 -9.41
C SER A 225 12.02 -9.91 -8.95
N LEU A 226 11.03 -9.73 -9.83
CA LEU A 226 9.65 -10.05 -9.49
C LEU A 226 9.55 -11.53 -9.11
N GLY A 227 9.16 -11.80 -7.86
CA GLY A 227 8.79 -13.12 -7.37
C GLY A 227 7.27 -13.31 -7.30
N ALA A 228 6.49 -12.23 -7.42
CA ALA A 228 5.04 -12.27 -7.44
C ALA A 228 4.45 -11.15 -8.30
N LEU A 229 3.51 -11.52 -9.17
CA LEU A 229 2.77 -10.59 -10.03
C LEU A 229 1.29 -10.97 -10.05
N ASP A 230 0.42 -10.13 -9.49
CA ASP A 230 -1.02 -10.37 -9.48
C ASP A 230 -1.74 -9.27 -10.27
N VAL A 231 -2.36 -9.63 -11.39
CA VAL A 231 -3.14 -8.69 -12.23
C VAL A 231 -4.52 -9.28 -12.48
N SER A 232 -5.57 -8.52 -12.14
CA SER A 232 -6.96 -9.01 -12.27
C SER A 232 -7.56 -8.84 -13.67
N ALA A 233 -7.04 -7.90 -14.46
CA ALA A 233 -7.67 -7.51 -15.71
C ALA A 233 -6.63 -7.07 -16.74
N VAL A 234 -6.57 -7.78 -17.86
CA VAL A 234 -5.65 -7.50 -18.96
C VAL A 234 -6.43 -7.26 -20.24
N ARG A 235 -6.03 -6.24 -21.01
CA ARG A 235 -6.64 -5.93 -22.32
C ARG A 235 -5.60 -5.94 -23.43
N GLY A 236 -6.03 -6.35 -24.62
CA GLY A 236 -5.15 -6.41 -25.80
C GLY A 236 -5.01 -5.09 -26.57
N ALA A 237 -6.09 -4.32 -26.71
CA ALA A 237 -6.09 -3.05 -27.45
C ALA A 237 -6.77 -1.93 -26.66
N GLY A 238 -6.22 -0.72 -26.78
CA GLY A 238 -6.69 0.52 -26.15
C GLY A 238 -5.59 1.19 -25.32
N GLY A 239 -5.45 2.51 -25.48
CA GLY A 239 -4.44 3.32 -24.76
C GLY A 239 -4.89 3.73 -23.36
N GLY A 240 -3.95 3.89 -22.43
CA GLY A 240 -4.15 4.39 -21.07
C GLY A 240 -4.38 3.31 -20.00
N VAL A 241 -4.35 3.68 -18.72
CA VAL A 241 -4.80 2.79 -17.64
C VAL A 241 -6.22 3.18 -17.24
N ALA A 242 -7.18 2.33 -17.57
CA ALA A 242 -8.59 2.57 -17.30
C ALA A 242 -9.08 1.69 -16.14
N ARG A 243 -9.99 2.21 -15.32
CA ARG A 243 -10.63 1.42 -14.28
C ARG A 243 -11.62 0.43 -14.89
N VAL A 244 -11.62 -0.81 -14.39
CA VAL A 244 -12.53 -1.86 -14.86
C VAL A 244 -13.96 -1.51 -14.46
N ARG A 245 -14.93 -1.70 -15.35
CA ARG A 245 -16.34 -1.45 -15.05
C ARG A 245 -17.00 -2.71 -14.47
N ALA A 246 -17.87 -2.54 -13.49
CA ALA A 246 -18.55 -3.62 -12.77
C ALA A 246 -19.35 -4.59 -13.66
N ARG A 247 -19.87 -4.08 -14.79
CA ARG A 247 -20.67 -4.85 -15.75
C ARG A 247 -19.86 -5.39 -16.91
N GLU A 248 -18.57 -5.07 -16.98
CA GLU A 248 -17.71 -5.55 -18.05
C GLU A 248 -17.35 -7.02 -17.80
N PRO A 249 -17.58 -7.92 -18.77
CA PRO A 249 -17.30 -9.33 -18.56
C PRO A 249 -15.79 -9.57 -18.38
N PRO A 250 -15.40 -10.58 -17.57
CA PRO A 250 -14.02 -11.06 -17.54
C PRO A 250 -13.59 -11.41 -18.96
N ARG A 251 -12.50 -10.80 -19.44
CA ARG A 251 -11.84 -11.27 -20.65
C ARG A 251 -10.79 -12.27 -20.23
N ALA A 252 -10.86 -13.48 -20.77
CA ALA A 252 -9.77 -14.42 -20.63
C ALA A 252 -8.52 -13.79 -21.30
N PRO A 253 -7.35 -13.87 -20.64
CA PRO A 253 -6.11 -13.46 -21.30
C PRO A 253 -5.90 -14.31 -22.56
N ASP A 254 -5.19 -13.74 -23.52
CA ASP A 254 -4.63 -14.52 -24.62
C ASP A 254 -3.67 -15.60 -24.05
N PRO A 255 -3.86 -16.90 -24.36
CA PRO A 255 -2.91 -17.94 -23.94
C PRO A 255 -1.47 -17.65 -24.36
N ASP A 256 -1.26 -17.01 -25.50
CA ASP A 256 0.09 -16.62 -25.97
C ASP A 256 0.71 -15.54 -25.07
N LEU A 257 -0.11 -14.64 -24.50
CA LEU A 257 0.35 -13.67 -23.51
C LEU A 257 0.80 -14.38 -22.24
N VAL A 258 0.00 -15.32 -21.71
CA VAL A 258 0.35 -16.07 -20.49
C VAL A 258 1.68 -16.80 -20.68
N ARG A 259 1.85 -17.47 -21.83
CA ARG A 259 3.12 -18.14 -22.18
C ARG A 259 4.29 -17.14 -22.23
N GLN A 260 4.09 -15.97 -22.83
CA GLN A 260 5.14 -14.95 -22.92
C GLN A 260 5.52 -14.39 -21.54
N VAL A 261 4.55 -14.15 -20.66
CA VAL A 261 4.84 -13.70 -19.30
C VAL A 261 5.66 -14.75 -18.56
N ASN A 262 5.25 -16.02 -18.64
CA ASN A 262 5.93 -17.15 -18.02
C ASN A 262 7.33 -17.44 -18.59
N LEU A 263 7.64 -16.97 -19.80
CA LEU A 263 9.00 -17.04 -20.35
C LEU A 263 9.99 -16.13 -19.61
N TYR A 264 9.49 -15.06 -19.00
CA TYR A 264 10.29 -14.03 -18.35
C TYR A 264 10.16 -14.00 -16.83
N THR A 265 9.39 -14.90 -16.24
CA THR A 265 9.23 -15.05 -14.79
C THR A 265 9.80 -16.37 -14.30
N GLU A 266 10.30 -16.39 -13.07
CA GLU A 266 10.75 -17.63 -12.40
C GLU A 266 9.59 -18.35 -11.68
N PHE A 267 8.41 -17.76 -11.69
CA PHE A 267 7.17 -18.30 -11.13
C PHE A 267 6.13 -18.48 -12.23
N GLU A 268 5.21 -19.41 -12.01
CA GLU A 268 4.07 -19.60 -12.89
C GLU A 268 3.07 -18.46 -12.67
N TRP A 269 2.88 -17.65 -13.70
CA TRP A 269 1.91 -16.59 -13.74
C TRP A 269 0.67 -17.02 -14.52
N SER A 270 -0.48 -16.71 -13.94
CA SER A 270 -1.76 -16.66 -14.65
C SER A 270 -2.58 -15.49 -14.07
N PRO A 271 -3.36 -14.78 -14.88
CA PRO A 271 -4.17 -13.69 -14.36
C PRO A 271 -5.28 -14.27 -13.49
N VAL A 272 -5.56 -13.57 -12.39
CA VAL A 272 -6.55 -14.02 -11.43
C VAL A 272 -7.95 -13.72 -11.98
N PRO A 273 -8.78 -14.74 -12.26
CA PRO A 273 -10.12 -14.52 -12.78
C PRO A 273 -10.97 -13.75 -11.76
N TRP A 274 -11.88 -12.88 -12.22
CA TRP A 274 -12.79 -12.12 -11.36
C TRP A 274 -13.51 -12.95 -10.27
N PRO A 275 -14.03 -14.16 -10.55
CA PRO A 275 -14.66 -14.99 -9.53
C PRO A 275 -13.69 -15.47 -8.43
N CYS A 276 -12.41 -15.59 -8.76
CA CYS A 276 -11.36 -16.05 -7.85
C CYS A 276 -10.77 -14.90 -7.02
N LEU A 277 -11.03 -13.64 -7.39
CA LEU A 277 -10.60 -12.50 -6.59
C LEU A 277 -11.32 -12.48 -5.23
N PRO A 278 -10.63 -11.98 -4.18
CA PRO A 278 -11.23 -11.68 -2.89
C PRO A 278 -12.55 -10.92 -3.03
N ALA A 279 -13.53 -11.26 -2.20
CA ALA A 279 -14.86 -10.65 -2.25
C ALA A 279 -14.81 -9.11 -2.16
N ALA A 280 -13.81 -8.58 -1.44
CA ALA A 280 -13.51 -7.17 -1.31
C ALA A 280 -13.27 -6.42 -2.63
N LEU A 281 -12.70 -7.10 -3.63
CA LEU A 281 -12.33 -6.53 -4.92
C LEU A 281 -13.46 -6.65 -5.95
N ARG A 282 -14.65 -7.08 -5.54
CA ARG A 282 -15.82 -7.16 -6.42
C ARG A 282 -16.61 -5.85 -6.34
N ALA A 283 -17.34 -5.52 -7.40
CA ALA A 283 -18.06 -4.24 -7.53
C ALA A 283 -18.97 -3.90 -6.33
N ARG A 284 -19.60 -4.91 -5.73
CA ARG A 284 -20.55 -4.77 -4.61
C ARG A 284 -20.01 -5.31 -3.29
N ALA A 285 -18.72 -5.17 -3.08
CA ALA A 285 -18.09 -5.56 -1.82
C ALA A 285 -18.66 -4.75 -0.64
N SER A 286 -19.00 -5.44 0.45
CA SER A 286 -19.41 -4.81 1.70
C SER A 286 -18.21 -4.14 2.40
N PRO A 287 -18.44 -3.17 3.31
CA PRO A 287 -17.37 -2.58 4.10
C PRO A 287 -16.57 -3.62 4.90
N ALA A 288 -17.24 -4.65 5.43
CA ALA A 288 -16.59 -5.73 6.16
C ALA A 288 -15.65 -6.56 5.27
N GLN A 289 -16.07 -6.85 4.02
CA GLN A 289 -15.22 -7.54 3.06
C GLN A 289 -13.98 -6.71 2.71
N ARG A 290 -14.14 -5.40 2.50
CA ARG A 290 -13.01 -4.50 2.25
C ARG A 290 -12.05 -4.44 3.45
N ALA A 291 -12.57 -4.35 4.67
CA ALA A 291 -11.77 -4.36 5.87
C ALA A 291 -10.98 -5.67 6.04
N ASP A 292 -11.60 -6.82 5.76
CA ASP A 292 -10.92 -8.13 5.78
C ASP A 292 -9.77 -8.19 4.75
N TYR A 293 -9.97 -7.70 3.52
CA TYR A 293 -8.88 -7.63 2.54
C TYR A 293 -7.75 -6.71 2.98
N VAL A 294 -8.07 -5.51 3.49
CA VAL A 294 -7.07 -4.60 4.06
C VAL A 294 -6.28 -5.32 5.15
N LEU A 295 -6.95 -5.98 6.09
CA LEU A 295 -6.29 -6.67 7.20
C LEU A 295 -5.32 -7.75 6.71
N ARG A 296 -5.73 -8.55 5.72
CA ARG A 296 -4.87 -9.59 5.13
C ARG A 296 -3.65 -9.00 4.45
N GLU A 297 -3.81 -7.91 3.70
CA GLU A 297 -2.69 -7.24 3.06
C GLU A 297 -1.78 -6.55 4.09
N LEU A 298 -2.32 -5.96 5.17
CA LEU A 298 -1.54 -5.35 6.24
C LEU A 298 -0.66 -6.37 7.00
N LEU A 299 -1.21 -7.56 7.25
CA LEU A 299 -0.49 -8.65 7.94
C LEU A 299 0.53 -9.36 7.04
N ARG A 300 0.49 -9.12 5.73
CA ARG A 300 1.47 -9.69 4.80
C ARG A 300 2.78 -8.91 4.90
N ALA A 301 3.82 -9.58 5.37
CA ALA A 301 5.16 -9.03 5.45
C ALA A 301 5.68 -8.66 4.05
N PRO A 302 6.43 -7.55 3.92
CA PRO A 302 7.06 -7.17 2.67
C PRO A 302 8.12 -8.22 2.28
N PRO A 303 8.45 -8.34 0.97
CA PRO A 303 9.52 -9.22 0.52
C PRO A 303 10.86 -8.89 1.18
N ALA A 304 11.63 -9.93 1.53
CA ALA A 304 12.97 -9.80 2.06
C ALA A 304 13.91 -9.11 1.03
N PRO A 305 14.97 -8.40 1.45
CA PRO A 305 15.92 -7.84 0.48
C PRO A 305 16.55 -8.95 -0.36
N LEU A 306 16.83 -8.66 -1.63
CA LEU A 306 17.62 -9.57 -2.46
C LEU A 306 19.05 -9.64 -1.93
N PRO A 307 19.71 -10.81 -1.96
CA PRO A 307 21.13 -10.91 -1.66
C PRO A 307 21.92 -10.03 -2.65
N SER A 308 22.86 -9.24 -2.12
CA SER A 308 23.76 -8.35 -2.87
C SER A 308 24.77 -9.12 -3.71
#